data_AF-A0A023FG24-F1
#
_entry.id   AF-A0A023FG24-F1
#
_cell.length_a   1.000
_cell.length_b   1.000
_cell.length_c   1.000
_cell.angle_alpha   90.00
_cell.angle_beta   90.00
_cell.angle_gamma   90.00
#
_symmetry.space_group_name_H-M   'P 1'
#
loop_
_entity.id
_entity.type
_entity.pdbx_description
1 polymer ?
#
loop_
_entity_poly.entity_id
_entity_poly.type
_entity_poly.pdbx_seq_one_letter_code
_entity_poly.pdbx_strand_id
1 'polypeptide(L)'
;SDSALPSNPHVFLDVRIGEEFVGRIVIELFRHLQPQTSENFRLLCTGEKGLGVNKVPLHYKGCKFHKIMPKFMVQGGDITHGDGTGGDSIYGRFFLMRTFR
;
A
#
# COMPACT_ATOMS: atom_id res chain seq x y z
N SER A 1 13.84 -28.32 15.44
CA SER A 1 14.35 -27.27 14.55
C SER A 1 13.27 -26.22 14.42
N ASP A 2 13.33 -25.19 15.27
CA ASP A 2 12.38 -24.06 15.24
C ASP A 2 12.59 -23.29 13.94
N SER A 3 11.76 -23.53 12.94
CA SER A 3 11.62 -22.62 11.80
C SER A 3 10.90 -21.38 12.30
N ALA A 4 11.65 -20.41 12.84
CA ALA A 4 11.10 -19.10 13.14
C ALA A 4 10.34 -18.59 11.92
N LEU A 5 9.05 -18.28 12.08
CA LEU A 5 8.26 -17.67 11.03
C LEU A 5 9.02 -16.44 10.52
N PRO A 6 9.17 -16.24 9.21
CA PRO A 6 9.89 -15.09 8.68
C PRO A 6 9.27 -13.81 9.26
N SER A 7 10.11 -12.92 9.78
CA SER A 7 9.66 -11.67 10.43
C SER A 7 8.78 -10.86 9.49
N ASN A 8 7.71 -10.26 10.02
CA ASN A 8 6.81 -9.42 9.26
C ASN A 8 7.57 -8.19 8.69
N PRO A 9 7.42 -7.89 7.39
CA PRO A 9 8.01 -6.69 6.81
C PRO A 9 7.44 -5.43 7.46
N HIS A 10 8.30 -4.42 7.64
CA HIS A 10 7.88 -3.08 8.03
C HIS A 10 8.07 -2.13 6.85
N VAL A 11 7.08 -1.28 6.62
CA VAL A 11 7.12 -0.21 5.62
C VAL A 11 6.75 1.11 6.27
N PHE A 12 6.97 2.21 5.56
CA PHE A 12 6.61 3.52 6.06
C PHE A 12 6.01 4.40 4.97
N LEU A 13 5.20 5.37 5.41
CA LEU A 13 4.65 6.44 4.59
C LEU A 13 5.01 7.77 5.27
N ASP A 14 5.77 8.61 4.57
CA ASP A 14 5.99 9.99 4.98
C ASP A 14 4.80 10.83 4.52
N VAL A 15 4.17 11.53 5.47
CA VAL A 15 2.92 12.25 5.23
C VAL A 15 3.17 13.75 5.22
N ARG A 16 2.60 14.40 4.21
CA ARG A 16 2.53 15.86 4.11
C ARG A 16 1.08 16.32 4.09
N ILE A 17 0.80 17.46 4.73
CA ILE A 17 -0.46 18.19 4.61
C ILE A 17 -0.13 19.54 3.97
N GLY A 18 -0.61 19.74 2.73
CA GLY A 18 -0.08 20.81 1.89
C GLY A 18 1.43 20.63 1.67
N GLU A 19 2.21 21.66 2.02
CA GLU A 19 3.67 21.64 1.92
C GLU A 19 4.37 21.33 3.25
N GLU A 20 3.63 20.99 4.29
CA GLU A 20 4.19 20.69 5.60
C GLU A 20 4.38 19.18 5.78
N PHE A 21 5.56 18.75 6.21
CA PHE A 21 5.78 17.37 6.66
C PHE A 21 5.23 17.22 8.07
N VAL A 22 4.26 16.32 8.24
CA VAL A 22 3.53 16.16 9.51
C VAL A 22 3.93 14.89 10.26
N GLY A 23 4.68 13.99 9.63
CA GLY A 23 5.22 12.81 10.29
C GLY A 23 5.30 11.58 9.40
N ARG A 24 5.71 10.48 10.03
CA ARG A 24 5.88 9.17 9.41
C ARG A 24 4.93 8.17 10.04
N ILE A 25 4.19 7.46 9.20
CA ILE A 25 3.42 6.28 9.58
C ILE A 25 4.30 5.06 9.32
N VAL A 26 4.49 4.20 10.32
CA VAL A 26 5.18 2.90 10.17
C VAL A 26 4.14 1.80 10.25
N ILE A 27 4.18 0.85 9.33
CA ILE A 27 3.18 -0.20 9.16
C ILE A 27 3.89 -1.54 9.15
N GLU A 28 3.52 -2.42 10.08
CA GLU A 28 3.87 -3.84 10.03
C GLU A 28 2.90 -4.59 9.11
N LEU A 29 3.43 -5.41 8.20
CA LEU A 29 2.64 -6.18 7.26
C LEU A 29 2.57 -7.64 7.71
N PHE A 30 1.36 -8.13 7.99
CA PHE A 30 1.12 -9.51 8.47
C PHE A 30 1.30 -10.55 7.36
N ARG A 31 2.53 -10.70 6.87
CA ARG A 31 2.89 -11.60 5.77
C ARG A 31 2.54 -13.05 6.07
N HIS A 32 2.65 -13.47 7.33
CA HIS A 32 2.30 -14.81 7.78
C HIS A 32 0.80 -15.11 7.65
N LEU A 33 -0.07 -14.11 7.73
CA LEU A 33 -1.52 -14.27 7.53
C LEU A 33 -1.92 -14.05 6.08
N GLN A 34 -1.38 -12.99 5.46
CA GLN A 34 -1.79 -12.52 4.13
C GLN A 34 -0.55 -12.22 3.26
N PRO A 35 0.14 -13.24 2.75
CA PRO A 35 1.42 -13.05 2.08
C PRO A 35 1.30 -12.24 0.79
N GLN A 36 0.27 -12.45 -0.02
CA GLN A 36 0.07 -11.74 -1.29
C GLN A 36 -0.35 -10.29 -1.07
N THR A 37 -1.26 -10.03 -0.14
CA THR A 37 -1.66 -8.66 0.22
C THR A 37 -0.50 -7.88 0.81
N SER A 38 0.27 -8.50 1.71
CA SER A 38 1.45 -7.90 2.32
C SER A 38 2.50 -7.58 1.26
N GLU A 39 2.77 -8.51 0.34
CA GLU A 39 3.77 -8.29 -0.71
C GLU A 39 3.32 -7.22 -1.73
N ASN A 40 2.02 -7.17 -2.07
CA ASN A 40 1.47 -6.09 -2.88
C ASN A 40 1.69 -4.72 -2.23
N PHE A 41 1.31 -4.57 -0.95
CA PHE A 41 1.47 -3.30 -0.25
C PHE A 41 2.95 -2.91 -0.11
N ARG A 42 3.81 -3.88 0.23
CA ARG A 42 5.26 -3.67 0.33
C ARG A 42 5.85 -3.14 -0.97
N LEU A 43 5.50 -3.76 -2.09
CA LEU A 43 6.01 -3.39 -3.41
C LEU A 43 5.48 -2.05 -3.91
N LEU A 44 4.22 -1.72 -3.58
CA LEU A 44 3.67 -0.39 -3.84
C LEU A 44 4.31 0.68 -2.95
N CYS A 45 4.82 0.34 -1.76
CA CYS A 45 5.62 1.28 -0.96
C CYS A 45 7.02 1.52 -1.55
N THR A 46 7.67 0.53 -2.17
CA THR A 46 9.04 0.69 -2.70
C THR A 46 9.08 1.15 -4.15
N GLY A 47 8.05 0.87 -4.94
CA GLY A 47 8.02 1.16 -6.37
C GLY A 47 8.93 0.26 -7.21
N GLU A 48 9.52 -0.80 -6.64
CA GLU A 48 10.52 -1.66 -7.31
C GLU A 48 9.93 -2.48 -8.48
N LYS A 49 8.60 -2.54 -8.61
CA LYS A 49 7.92 -3.16 -9.75
C LYS A 49 7.82 -2.29 -11.00
N GLY A 50 8.21 -1.02 -10.93
CA GLY A 50 8.21 -0.13 -12.09
C GLY A 50 6.79 0.25 -12.53
N LEU A 51 6.50 0.08 -13.82
CA LEU A 51 5.23 0.50 -14.43
C LEU A 51 4.18 -0.61 -14.42
N GLY A 52 2.94 -0.25 -14.11
CA GLY A 52 1.78 -1.13 -14.21
C GLY A 52 1.22 -1.21 -15.64
N VAL A 53 0.09 -1.91 -15.80
CA VAL A 53 -0.58 -2.14 -17.09
C VAL A 53 -0.95 -0.82 -17.77
N ASN A 54 -1.38 0.17 -16.99
CA ASN A 54 -1.74 1.50 -17.48
C ASN A 54 -0.54 2.44 -17.69
N LYS A 55 0.70 1.91 -17.67
CA LYS A 55 1.96 2.68 -17.74
C LYS A 55 2.13 3.71 -16.62
N VAL A 56 1.38 3.56 -15.53
CA VAL A 56 1.50 4.36 -14.31
C VAL A 56 2.46 3.64 -13.36
N PRO A 57 3.37 4.36 -12.66
CA PRO A 57 4.24 3.75 -11.66
C PRO A 57 3.44 3.04 -10.55
N LEU A 58 3.80 1.79 -10.26
CA LEU A 58 3.26 1.02 -9.15
C LEU A 58 3.91 1.48 -7.84
N HIS A 59 3.63 2.71 -7.42
CA HIS A 59 4.30 3.34 -6.29
C HIS A 59 3.38 4.35 -5.57
N TYR A 60 3.28 4.25 -4.23
CA TYR A 60 2.47 5.14 -3.42
C TYR A 60 3.05 6.55 -3.24
N LYS A 61 4.31 6.79 -3.60
CA LYS A 61 4.91 8.12 -3.48
C LYS A 61 4.12 9.15 -4.29
N GLY A 62 3.66 10.20 -3.62
CA GLY A 62 2.83 11.26 -4.23
C GLY A 62 1.33 10.97 -4.26
N CYS A 63 0.90 9.79 -3.81
CA CYS A 63 -0.52 9.50 -3.65
C CYS A 63 -1.15 10.33 -2.54
N LYS A 64 -2.39 10.73 -2.75
CA LYS A 64 -3.19 11.48 -1.76
C LYS A 64 -4.05 10.51 -0.95
N PHE A 65 -4.32 10.90 0.29
CA PHE A 65 -5.48 10.40 1.01
C PHE A 65 -6.72 11.10 0.44
N HIS A 66 -7.37 10.48 -0.53
CA HIS A 66 -8.48 11.09 -1.29
C HIS A 66 -9.80 11.09 -0.51
N LYS A 67 -9.91 10.28 0.54
CA LYS A 67 -11.11 10.24 1.39
C LYS A 67 -10.73 10.19 2.86
N ILE A 68 -11.19 11.17 3.62
CA ILE A 68 -10.95 11.32 5.06
C ILE A 68 -12.32 11.38 5.75
N MET A 69 -12.61 10.39 6.58
CA MET A 69 -13.84 10.33 7.37
C MET A 69 -13.49 10.41 8.85
N PRO A 70 -13.71 11.56 9.51
CA PRO A 70 -13.40 11.74 10.92
C PRO A 70 -14.04 10.65 11.78
N LYS A 71 -13.29 10.13 12.75
CA LYS A 71 -13.71 9.04 13.65
C LYS A 71 -13.99 7.70 12.98
N PHE A 72 -13.59 7.52 11.72
CA PHE A 72 -13.75 6.25 11.01
C PHE A 72 -12.46 5.80 10.34
N MET A 73 -12.11 6.36 9.18
CA MET A 73 -10.90 5.98 8.47
C MET A 73 -10.41 7.04 7.49
N VAL A 74 -9.15 6.87 7.07
CA VAL A 74 -8.54 7.55 5.93
C VAL A 74 -8.27 6.53 4.83
N GLN A 75 -8.54 6.91 3.59
CA GLN A 75 -8.33 6.06 2.42
C GLN A 75 -7.46 6.79 1.41
N GLY A 76 -6.46 6.07 0.91
CA GLY A 76 -5.53 6.50 -0.14
C GLY A 76 -5.24 5.33 -1.08
N GLY A 77 -4.06 5.36 -1.70
CA GLY A 77 -3.57 4.24 -2.52
C GLY A 77 -4.08 4.20 -3.96
N ASP A 78 -4.89 5.18 -4.37
CA ASP A 78 -5.20 5.40 -5.79
C ASP A 78 -4.01 6.08 -6.48
N ILE A 79 -3.17 5.27 -7.10
CA ILE A 79 -1.95 5.67 -7.81
C ILE A 79 -2.21 6.25 -9.21
N THR A 80 -3.42 6.10 -9.76
CA THR A 80 -3.70 6.51 -11.15
C THR A 80 -4.49 7.81 -11.25
N HIS A 81 -5.58 7.95 -10.48
CA HIS A 81 -6.49 9.12 -10.57
C HIS A 81 -6.45 9.96 -9.30
N GLY A 82 -6.16 9.35 -8.16
CA GLY A 82 -6.13 10.01 -6.87
C GLY A 82 -7.51 10.45 -6.35
N ASP A 83 -8.60 9.84 -6.84
CA ASP A 83 -9.99 10.14 -6.44
C ASP A 83 -10.74 8.91 -5.90
N GLY A 84 -10.12 7.73 -5.96
CA GLY A 84 -10.67 6.45 -5.51
C GLY A 84 -11.27 5.59 -6.60
N THR A 85 -11.29 6.05 -7.86
CA THR A 85 -11.78 5.27 -9.01
C THR A 85 -10.68 4.43 -9.67
N GLY A 86 -9.43 4.68 -9.29
CA GLY A 86 -8.24 4.10 -9.89
C GLY A 86 -7.50 3.09 -9.02
N GLY A 87 -6.21 2.95 -9.32
CA GLY A 87 -5.30 2.02 -8.67
C GLY A 87 -5.12 0.70 -9.44
N ASP A 88 -3.89 0.18 -9.36
CA ASP A 88 -3.52 -1.14 -9.85
C ASP A 88 -2.75 -1.89 -8.77
N SER A 89 -2.90 -3.22 -8.73
CA SER A 89 -2.03 -4.07 -7.91
C SER A 89 -0.81 -4.52 -8.73
N ILE A 90 0.21 -5.03 -8.05
CA ILE A 90 1.37 -5.63 -8.71
C ILE A 90 1.04 -6.90 -9.51
N TYR A 91 -0.16 -7.45 -9.31
CA TYR A 91 -0.65 -8.67 -9.95
C TYR A 91 -1.64 -8.36 -11.08
N GLY A 92 -1.87 -7.07 -11.40
CA GLY A 92 -2.90 -6.61 -12.33
C GLY A 92 -4.03 -5.85 -11.62
N ARG A 93 -5.14 -5.59 -12.33
CA ARG A 93 -6.21 -4.71 -11.83
C ARG A 93 -6.94 -5.26 -10.60
N PHE A 94 -7.13 -6.58 -10.55
CA PHE A 94 -7.76 -7.25 -9.41
C PHE A 94 -6.97 -8.51 -9.06
N PHE A 95 -6.82 -8.74 -7.76
CA PHE A 95 -6.25 -9.98 -7.25
C PHE A 95 -7.12 -10.52 -6.11
N LEU A 96 -7.28 -11.84 -6.05
CA LEU A 96 -8.16 -12.50 -5.10
C LEU A 96 -7.54 -12.52 -3.70
N MET A 97 -8.18 -11.88 -2.74
CA MET A 97 -7.87 -12.09 -1.33
C MET A 97 -8.36 -13.48 -0.91
N ARG A 98 -7.45 -14.33 -0.43
CA ARG A 98 -7.74 -15.75 -0.19
C ARG A 98 -8.44 -16.04 1.15
N THR A 99 -8.36 -15.14 2.14
CA THR A 99 -8.78 -15.41 3.53
C THR A 99 -9.29 -14.13 4.21
N PHE A 100 -10.34 -14.18 5.04
CA PHE A 100 -10.90 -13.05 5.83
C PHE A 100 -10.64 -13.18 7.35
N ARG A 101 -9.48 -13.70 7.73
CA ARG A 101 -9.11 -13.92 9.14
C ARG A 101 -8.46 -12.70 9.76
#